data_AF-A0A7S2AT85-F1
#
_entry.id   AF-A0A7S2AT85-F1
#
_cell.length_a   1.000
_cell.length_b   1.000
_cell.length_c   1.000
_cell.angle_alpha   90.00
_cell.angle_beta   90.00
_cell.angle_gamma   90.00
#
_symmetry.space_group_name_H-M   'P 1'
#
loop_
_entity.id
_entity.type
_entity.pdbx_description
1 polymer ?
#
loop_
_entity_poly.entity_id
_entity_poly.type
_entity_poly.pdbx_seq_one_letter_code
_entity_poly.pdbx_strand_id
1 'polypeptide(L)'
;LSDQRPVWICYGSSICHGGPTQASPSGTWPCLCSRLADVRLVNLGFGGQCFLDQGVARAIRDMPCDCISMKVGINIQCLGAFTSRTFASAVIGFIQTVRDGHPTTPLVVVSPIFHSALEDKAPIKKPEFMSLRQFREQLQSVVETLRGLGDQHIFYRDGLELLGERDQALLYDGLHPGGEGHGLMGQRFARKEFGPGGRLAPGRLSEGTAQALEKEKAAPIRKDVVGGFLCEVPGGMRCRMVVAEVNGGLACKSDRPEWPASPVHTRGDLLFLR
;
A
#
# COMPACT_ATOMS: atom_id res chain seq x y z
N LEU A 1 25.23 4.91 17.85
CA LEU A 1 25.03 6.04 16.90
C LEU A 1 23.54 6.10 16.59
N SER A 2 22.88 7.22 16.83
CA SER A 2 21.45 7.39 16.51
C SER A 2 21.26 7.36 14.99
N ASP A 3 20.30 6.57 14.51
CA ASP A 3 19.91 6.51 13.11
C ASP A 3 19.50 7.91 12.61
N GLN A 4 20.20 8.45 11.63
CA GLN A 4 20.04 9.82 11.10
C GLN A 4 19.11 9.89 9.88
N ARG A 5 18.53 8.76 9.45
CA ARG A 5 17.68 8.75 8.26
C ARG A 5 16.38 9.53 8.50
N PRO A 6 15.85 10.22 7.46
CA PRO A 6 14.58 10.91 7.56
C PRO A 6 13.47 9.96 8.04
N VAL A 7 12.61 10.47 8.91
CA VAL A 7 11.51 9.74 9.52
C VAL A 7 10.25 9.95 8.67
N TRP A 8 9.72 8.85 8.14
CA TRP A 8 8.49 8.82 7.37
C TRP A 8 7.38 8.18 8.18
N ILE A 9 6.32 8.93 8.48
CA ILE A 9 5.07 8.38 9.02
C ILE A 9 4.17 7.94 7.86
N CYS A 10 3.79 6.67 7.83
CA CYS A 10 2.79 6.14 6.91
C CYS A 10 1.53 5.77 7.68
N TYR A 11 0.48 6.58 7.57
CA TYR A 11 -0.84 6.30 8.14
C TYR A 11 -1.74 5.63 7.11
N GLY A 12 -2.47 4.58 7.49
CA GLY A 12 -3.48 4.00 6.60
C GLY A 12 -4.16 2.74 7.11
N SER A 13 -4.76 2.01 6.17
CA SER A 13 -5.59 0.82 6.44
C SER A 13 -4.80 -0.48 6.60
N SER A 14 -5.51 -1.62 6.52
CA SER A 14 -4.96 -2.97 6.35
C SER A 14 -3.91 -3.07 5.23
N ILE A 15 -4.05 -2.27 4.16
CA ILE A 15 -3.09 -2.25 3.04
C ILE A 15 -1.73 -1.67 3.48
N CYS A 16 -1.71 -0.69 4.38
CA CYS A 16 -0.46 -0.17 4.97
C CYS A 16 0.08 -1.10 6.05
N HIS A 17 -0.82 -1.68 6.85
CA HIS A 17 -0.47 -2.64 7.90
C HIS A 17 0.24 -3.88 7.31
N GLY A 18 -0.17 -4.33 6.11
CA GLY A 18 0.37 -5.50 5.42
C GLY A 18 -0.60 -6.68 5.36
N GLY A 19 -1.65 -6.69 6.19
CA GLY A 19 -2.66 -7.74 6.21
C GLY A 19 -2.06 -9.16 6.36
N PRO A 20 -2.87 -10.21 6.13
CA PRO A 20 -2.37 -11.60 6.13
C PRO A 20 -1.71 -12.00 4.81
N THR A 21 -1.78 -11.17 3.77
CA THR A 21 -1.45 -11.52 2.38
C THR A 21 -0.01 -11.22 1.97
N GLN A 22 0.73 -10.55 2.85
CA GLN A 22 2.13 -10.21 2.67
C GLN A 22 3.06 -11.42 2.95
N ALA A 23 4.25 -11.41 2.36
CA ALA A 23 5.21 -12.52 2.41
C ALA A 23 5.99 -12.67 3.73
N SER A 24 6.35 -11.54 4.34
CA SER A 24 7.08 -11.42 5.61
C SER A 24 6.88 -10.02 6.21
N PRO A 25 7.00 -9.81 7.54
CA PRO A 25 6.80 -8.48 8.14
C PRO A 25 7.56 -7.31 7.47
N SER A 26 8.71 -7.60 6.83
CA SER A 26 9.50 -6.64 6.04
C SER A 26 9.06 -6.45 4.58
N GLY A 27 8.13 -7.26 4.10
CA GLY A 27 7.61 -7.31 2.73
C GLY A 27 6.35 -6.48 2.49
N THR A 28 5.91 -5.68 3.47
CA THR A 28 4.82 -4.72 3.26
C THR A 28 5.29 -3.59 2.34
N TRP A 29 4.37 -2.98 1.60
CA TRP A 29 4.72 -1.90 0.66
C TRP A 29 5.41 -0.70 1.36
N PRO A 30 5.05 -0.29 2.60
CA PRO A 30 5.77 0.78 3.28
C PRO A 30 7.20 0.35 3.67
N CYS A 31 7.39 -0.89 4.14
CA CYS A 31 8.72 -1.41 4.49
C CYS A 31 9.64 -1.51 3.26
N LEU A 32 9.11 -1.96 2.13
CA LEU A 32 9.86 -2.04 0.87
C LEU A 32 10.21 -0.65 0.36
N CYS A 33 9.24 0.28 0.37
CA CYS A 33 9.47 1.67 0.01
C CYS A 33 10.53 2.32 0.90
N SER A 34 10.47 2.12 2.22
CA SER A 34 11.39 2.75 3.16
C SER A 34 12.82 2.25 2.99
N ARG A 35 12.99 0.97 2.66
CA ARG A 35 14.31 0.41 2.30
C ARG A 35 14.85 1.01 1.00
N LEU A 36 14.00 1.14 -0.01
CA LEU A 36 14.40 1.71 -1.31
C LEU A 36 14.80 3.19 -1.19
N ALA A 37 14.06 3.97 -0.41
CA ALA A 37 14.32 5.39 -0.19
C ALA A 37 15.29 5.66 0.98
N ASP A 38 15.81 4.62 1.62
CA ASP A 38 16.67 4.73 2.79
C ASP A 38 16.10 5.67 3.88
N VAL A 39 14.82 5.50 4.23
CA VAL A 39 14.13 6.30 5.27
C VAL A 39 13.72 5.42 6.45
N ARG A 40 13.57 6.02 7.63
CA ARG A 40 13.06 5.36 8.83
C ARG A 40 11.54 5.40 8.83
N LEU A 41 10.91 4.24 8.66
CA LEU A 41 9.46 4.10 8.65
C LEU A 41 8.88 4.05 10.06
N VAL A 42 7.84 4.84 10.29
CA VAL A 42 6.83 4.62 11.33
C VAL A 42 5.53 4.22 10.64
N ASN A 43 5.18 2.93 10.72
CA ASN A 43 3.98 2.40 10.08
C ASN A 43 2.78 2.46 11.03
N LEU A 44 1.88 3.41 10.79
CA LEU A 44 0.59 3.55 11.47
C LEU A 44 -0.53 2.96 10.59
N GLY A 45 -0.32 1.74 10.11
CA GLY A 45 -1.30 0.96 9.38
C GLY A 45 -2.23 0.21 10.35
N PHE A 46 -3.52 0.53 10.33
CA PHE A 46 -4.52 -0.11 11.20
C PHE A 46 -5.46 -1.00 10.38
N GLY A 47 -5.38 -2.31 10.62
CA GLY A 47 -6.18 -3.32 9.92
C GLY A 47 -7.68 -3.10 10.12
N GLY A 48 -8.37 -2.63 9.08
CA GLY A 48 -9.82 -2.38 9.12
C GLY A 48 -10.24 -1.14 9.92
N GLN A 49 -9.29 -0.33 10.43
CA GLN A 49 -9.55 0.72 11.43
C GLN A 49 -9.02 2.11 11.02
N CYS A 50 -8.84 2.37 9.72
CA CYS A 50 -8.43 3.69 9.25
C CYS A 50 -9.65 4.61 9.03
N PHE A 51 -10.14 5.22 10.12
CA PHE A 51 -11.36 6.06 10.14
C PHE A 51 -11.12 7.55 10.44
N LEU A 52 -9.90 8.05 10.27
CA LEU A 52 -9.54 9.45 10.56
C LEU A 52 -9.77 9.81 12.04
N ASP A 53 -9.46 8.90 12.95
CA ASP A 53 -9.61 9.11 14.38
C ASP A 53 -8.72 10.25 14.87
N GLN A 54 -9.33 11.23 15.56
CA GLN A 54 -8.61 12.39 16.09
C GLN A 54 -7.56 12.02 17.14
N GLY A 55 -7.71 10.87 17.80
CA GLY A 55 -6.66 10.32 18.66
C GLY A 55 -5.37 10.02 17.87
N VAL A 56 -5.49 9.46 16.67
CA VAL A 56 -4.35 9.18 15.79
C VAL A 56 -3.78 10.48 15.21
N ALA A 57 -4.63 11.43 14.82
CA ALA A 57 -4.18 12.74 14.34
C ALA A 57 -3.28 13.45 15.37
N ARG A 58 -3.70 13.45 16.65
CA ARG A 58 -2.89 14.01 17.75
C ARG A 58 -1.60 13.24 18.01
N ALA A 59 -1.63 11.91 17.89
CA ALA A 59 -0.40 11.11 18.00
C ALA A 59 0.59 11.45 16.87
N ILE A 60 0.12 11.66 15.64
CA ILE A 60 0.96 12.10 14.52
C ILE A 60 1.48 13.53 14.77
N ARG A 61 0.60 14.45 15.18
CA ARG A 61 0.94 15.84 15.53
C ARG A 61 2.12 15.92 16.51
N ASP A 62 2.09 15.10 17.56
CA ASP A 62 3.08 15.14 18.63
C ASP A 62 4.35 14.31 18.34
N MET A 63 4.35 13.51 17.26
CA MET A 63 5.46 12.64 16.88
C MET A 63 6.42 13.34 15.90
N PRO A 64 7.72 13.48 16.21
CA PRO A 64 8.69 14.05 15.29
C PRO A 64 8.79 13.24 13.99
N CYS A 65 8.65 13.91 12.84
CA CYS A 65 8.84 13.29 11.55
C CYS A 65 9.29 14.30 10.48
N ASP A 66 9.88 13.80 9.40
CA ASP A 66 10.36 14.61 8.28
C ASP A 66 9.37 14.61 7.11
N CYS A 67 8.53 13.58 7.02
CA CYS A 67 7.50 13.49 5.98
C CYS A 67 6.36 12.54 6.37
N ILE A 68 5.18 12.77 5.81
CA ILE A 68 3.95 12.06 6.16
C ILE A 68 3.25 11.59 4.88
N SER A 69 2.79 10.34 4.87
CA SER A 69 1.76 9.92 3.92
C SER A 69 0.54 9.39 4.65
N MET A 70 -0.64 9.71 4.14
CA MET A 70 -1.91 9.17 4.63
C MET A 70 -2.68 8.51 3.51
N LYS A 71 -2.85 7.19 3.59
CA LYS A 71 -3.63 6.41 2.65
C LYS A 71 -4.99 6.05 3.25
N VAL A 72 -6.00 6.84 2.90
CA VAL A 72 -7.30 6.87 3.57
C VAL A 72 -8.45 6.61 2.60
N GLY A 73 -9.65 6.37 3.14
CA GLY A 73 -10.88 6.23 2.36
C GLY A 73 -11.38 4.79 2.24
N ILE A 74 -10.51 3.79 2.08
CA ILE A 74 -10.99 2.44 1.76
C ILE A 74 -11.80 1.78 2.89
N ASN A 75 -11.39 1.89 4.16
CA ASN A 75 -12.19 1.33 5.27
C ASN A 75 -13.49 2.11 5.45
N ILE A 76 -13.43 3.43 5.33
CA ILE A 76 -14.59 4.32 5.42
C ILE A 76 -15.61 3.96 4.34
N GLN A 77 -15.15 3.74 3.11
CA GLN A 77 -16.00 3.37 1.98
C GLN A 77 -16.55 1.95 2.14
N CYS A 78 -15.72 0.96 2.50
CA CYS A 78 -16.20 -0.41 2.65
C CYS A 78 -17.25 -0.56 3.77
N LEU A 79 -17.15 0.22 4.86
CA LEU A 79 -18.09 0.13 5.99
C LEU A 79 -19.18 1.21 5.97
N GLY A 80 -19.17 2.14 5.02
CA GLY A 80 -20.09 3.27 5.02
C GLY A 80 -19.97 4.15 6.28
N ALA A 81 -18.76 4.35 6.79
CA ALA A 81 -18.55 5.07 8.05
C ALA A 81 -18.76 6.59 7.91
N PHE A 82 -18.46 7.15 6.73
CA PHE A 82 -18.74 8.55 6.40
C PHE A 82 -19.57 8.66 5.12
N THR A 83 -20.36 9.72 5.07
CA THR A 83 -21.18 10.09 3.92
C THR A 83 -20.48 11.17 3.09
N SER A 84 -21.00 11.45 1.91
CA SER A 84 -20.59 12.60 1.08
C SER A 84 -20.64 13.93 1.83
N ARG A 85 -21.51 14.06 2.85
CA ARG A 85 -21.61 15.25 3.69
C ARG A 85 -20.49 15.37 4.72
N THR A 86 -20.07 14.25 5.32
CA THR A 86 -19.18 14.26 6.50
C THR A 86 -17.72 13.99 6.17
N PHE A 87 -17.42 13.31 5.06
CA PHE A 87 -16.07 12.84 4.75
C PHE A 87 -15.05 13.97 4.58
N ALA A 88 -15.34 14.96 3.72
CA ALA A 88 -14.40 16.07 3.46
C ALA A 88 -14.03 16.84 4.75
N SER A 89 -15.02 17.13 5.60
CA SER A 89 -14.78 17.82 6.87
C SER A 89 -13.93 17.00 7.84
N ALA A 90 -14.12 15.68 7.89
CA ALA A 90 -13.31 14.79 8.71
C ALA A 90 -11.84 14.75 8.24
N VAL A 91 -11.61 14.68 6.93
CA VAL A 91 -10.26 14.72 6.34
C VAL A 91 -9.58 16.05 6.63
N ILE A 92 -10.27 17.18 6.41
CA ILE A 92 -9.74 18.53 6.68
C ILE A 92 -9.37 18.66 8.17
N GLY A 93 -10.25 18.28 9.09
CA GLY A 93 -9.99 18.38 10.53
C GLY A 93 -8.82 17.49 10.99
N PHE A 94 -8.69 16.29 10.41
CA PHE A 94 -7.53 15.43 10.66
C PHE A 94 -6.23 16.10 10.19
N ILE A 95 -6.20 16.62 8.96
CA ILE A 95 -5.02 17.27 8.39
C ILE A 95 -4.65 18.53 9.18
N GLN A 96 -5.62 19.36 9.56
CA GLN A 96 -5.40 20.54 10.39
C GLN A 96 -4.77 20.17 11.74
N THR A 97 -5.29 19.13 12.41
CA THR A 97 -4.71 18.63 13.66
C THR A 97 -3.27 18.16 13.47
N VAL A 98 -2.94 17.49 12.36
CA VAL A 98 -1.55 17.13 12.03
C VAL A 98 -0.70 18.40 11.81
N ARG A 99 -1.22 19.39 11.09
CA ARG A 99 -0.54 20.66 10.80
C ARG A 99 -0.25 21.51 12.03
N ASP A 100 -1.01 21.38 13.11
CA ASP A 100 -0.72 22.05 14.38
C ASP A 100 0.67 21.69 14.94
N GLY A 101 1.16 20.48 14.66
CA GLY A 101 2.50 20.01 15.05
C GLY A 101 3.50 19.97 13.90
N HIS A 102 3.01 19.95 12.66
CA HIS A 102 3.79 19.80 11.44
C HIS A 102 3.45 20.86 10.37
N PRO A 103 3.67 22.17 10.63
CA PRO A 103 3.14 23.24 9.77
C PRO A 103 3.62 23.19 8.32
N THR A 104 4.85 22.72 8.08
CA THR A 104 5.49 22.69 6.76
C THR A 104 5.99 21.30 6.36
N THR A 105 5.82 20.28 7.21
CA THR A 105 6.26 18.91 6.90
C THR A 105 5.54 18.39 5.65
N PRO A 106 6.24 17.89 4.63
CA PRO A 106 5.59 17.36 3.43
C PRO A 106 4.58 16.27 3.74
N LEU A 107 3.34 16.43 3.24
CA LEU A 107 2.24 15.52 3.48
C LEU A 107 1.61 15.09 2.14
N VAL A 108 1.64 13.79 1.86
CA VAL A 108 0.96 13.21 0.67
C VAL A 108 -0.31 12.50 1.11
N VAL A 109 -1.46 12.98 0.63
CA VAL A 109 -2.75 12.30 0.73
C VAL A 109 -2.87 11.32 -0.43
N VAL A 110 -2.95 10.03 -0.11
CA VAL A 110 -3.06 8.93 -1.06
C VAL A 110 -4.48 8.40 -1.05
N SER A 111 -5.13 8.44 -2.21
CA SER A 111 -6.50 7.94 -2.34
C SER A 111 -6.56 6.41 -2.42
N PRO A 112 -7.75 5.79 -2.30
CA PRO A 112 -7.91 4.34 -2.40
C PRO A 112 -7.30 3.74 -3.69
N ILE A 113 -6.76 2.53 -3.60
CA ILE A 113 -6.36 1.73 -4.78
C ILE A 113 -7.61 1.15 -5.45
N PHE A 114 -7.44 0.45 -6.57
CA PHE A 114 -8.54 -0.23 -7.25
C PHE A 114 -9.17 -1.32 -6.37
N HIS A 115 -10.51 -1.41 -6.38
CA HIS A 115 -11.25 -2.55 -5.83
C HIS A 115 -12.53 -2.74 -6.63
N SER A 116 -12.57 -3.81 -7.42
CA SER A 116 -13.61 -4.05 -8.44
C SER A 116 -15.04 -4.03 -7.89
N ALA A 117 -15.27 -4.52 -6.67
CA ALA A 117 -16.62 -4.62 -6.12
C ALA A 117 -17.26 -3.25 -5.81
N LEU A 118 -16.44 -2.25 -5.47
CA LEU A 118 -16.88 -0.94 -4.96
C LEU A 118 -16.35 0.25 -5.76
N GLU A 119 -15.71 -0.01 -6.91
CA GLU A 119 -15.10 1.02 -7.76
C GLU A 119 -16.12 2.10 -8.16
N ASP A 120 -17.28 1.67 -8.68
CA ASP A 120 -18.36 2.53 -9.17
C ASP A 120 -19.66 2.38 -8.38
N LYS A 121 -19.60 1.77 -7.18
CA LYS A 121 -20.79 1.52 -6.34
C LYS A 121 -20.53 1.87 -4.88
N ALA A 122 -21.51 2.47 -4.24
CA ALA A 122 -21.52 2.69 -2.80
C ALA A 122 -21.69 1.35 -2.03
N PRO A 123 -21.16 1.25 -0.80
CA PRO A 123 -21.33 0.05 0.04
C PRO A 123 -22.80 -0.19 0.42
N ILE A 124 -23.56 0.89 0.55
CA ILE A 124 -24.96 0.94 0.97
C ILE A 124 -25.70 1.70 -0.12
N LYS A 125 -26.81 1.14 -0.62
CA LYS A 125 -27.60 1.72 -1.71
C LYS A 125 -28.45 2.91 -1.24
N LYS A 126 -27.79 4.00 -0.87
CA LYS A 126 -28.41 5.29 -0.56
C LYS A 126 -27.52 6.44 -1.08
N PRO A 127 -28.09 7.58 -1.49
CA PRO A 127 -27.37 8.65 -2.20
C PRO A 127 -26.27 9.33 -1.36
N GLU A 128 -26.33 9.24 -0.03
CA GLU A 128 -25.32 9.81 0.86
C GLU A 128 -24.01 9.00 0.91
N PHE A 129 -24.00 7.74 0.45
CA PHE A 129 -22.80 6.91 0.40
C PHE A 129 -22.16 6.94 -0.98
N MET A 130 -20.83 6.86 -1.00
CA MET A 130 -20.03 7.14 -2.20
C MET A 130 -19.31 5.89 -2.71
N SER A 131 -19.08 5.83 -4.03
CA SER A 131 -18.17 4.87 -4.66
C SER A 131 -16.71 5.20 -4.37
N LEU A 132 -15.78 4.26 -4.62
CA LEU A 132 -14.35 4.56 -4.49
C LEU A 132 -13.90 5.69 -5.42
N ARG A 133 -14.43 5.75 -6.65
CA ARG A 133 -14.19 6.87 -7.57
C ARG A 133 -14.51 8.22 -6.93
N GLN A 134 -15.69 8.34 -6.33
CA GLN A 134 -16.11 9.56 -5.63
C GLN A 134 -15.24 9.89 -4.41
N PHE A 135 -14.76 8.87 -3.68
CA PHE A 135 -13.79 9.07 -2.60
C PHE A 135 -12.45 9.65 -3.12
N ARG A 136 -11.96 9.20 -4.29
CA ARG A 136 -10.74 9.76 -4.90
C ARG A 136 -10.94 11.22 -5.30
N GLU A 137 -12.07 11.54 -5.94
CA GLU A 137 -12.45 12.91 -6.30
C GLU A 137 -12.53 13.83 -5.08
N GLN A 138 -13.19 13.38 -4.00
CA GLN A 138 -13.29 14.18 -2.77
C GLN A 138 -11.93 14.40 -2.10
N LEU A 139 -11.05 13.40 -2.04
CA LEU A 139 -9.71 13.57 -1.48
C LEU A 139 -8.86 14.54 -2.29
N GLN A 140 -8.93 14.46 -3.63
CA GLN A 140 -8.27 15.41 -4.51
C GLN A 140 -8.77 16.84 -4.26
N SER A 141 -10.09 17.02 -4.23
CA SER A 141 -10.72 18.33 -3.97
C SER A 141 -10.34 18.91 -2.60
N VAL A 142 -10.24 18.09 -1.55
CA VAL A 142 -9.77 18.52 -0.23
C VAL A 142 -8.33 19.02 -0.30
N VAL A 143 -7.43 18.30 -0.97
CA VAL A 143 -6.04 18.73 -1.13
C VAL A 143 -5.97 20.04 -1.93
N GLU A 144 -6.71 20.16 -3.03
CA GLU A 144 -6.77 21.39 -3.84
C GLU A 144 -7.29 22.57 -3.03
N THR A 145 -8.31 22.35 -2.19
CA THR A 145 -8.86 23.38 -1.29
C THR A 145 -7.81 23.84 -0.28
N LEU A 146 -7.12 22.92 0.39
CA LEU A 146 -6.09 23.26 1.38
C LEU A 146 -4.89 24.00 0.75
N ARG A 147 -4.50 23.62 -0.48
CA ARG A 147 -3.50 24.36 -1.27
C ARG A 147 -3.97 25.77 -1.61
N GLY A 148 -5.22 25.93 -2.04
CA GLY A 148 -5.84 27.23 -2.30
C GLY A 148 -5.91 28.14 -1.07
N LEU A 149 -5.95 27.53 0.12
CA LEU A 149 -5.88 28.22 1.42
C LEU A 149 -4.44 28.43 1.93
N GLY A 150 -3.43 28.05 1.15
CA GLY A 150 -2.02 28.40 1.40
C GLY A 150 -1.10 27.25 1.83
N ASP A 151 -1.60 26.03 2.04
CA ASP A 151 -0.72 24.89 2.36
C ASP A 151 0.07 24.46 1.11
N GLN A 152 1.33 24.90 1.01
CA GLN A 152 2.22 24.56 -0.11
C GLN A 152 2.87 23.17 0.03
N HIS A 153 2.71 22.52 1.18
CA HIS A 153 3.39 21.27 1.54
C HIS A 153 2.44 20.07 1.58
N ILE A 154 1.21 20.23 1.08
CA ILE A 154 0.26 19.14 0.89
C ILE A 154 0.13 18.76 -0.59
N PHE A 155 0.09 17.46 -0.83
CA PHE A 155 0.07 16.88 -2.16
C PHE A 155 -0.95 15.74 -2.26
N TYR A 156 -1.47 15.53 -3.47
CA TYR A 156 -2.38 14.44 -3.78
C TYR A 156 -1.66 13.36 -4.60
N ARG A 157 -1.90 12.10 -4.26
CA ARG A 157 -1.52 10.95 -5.07
C ARG A 157 -2.76 10.08 -5.34
N ASP A 158 -3.06 9.90 -6.61
CA ASP A 158 -4.06 8.92 -7.03
C ASP A 158 -3.57 7.50 -6.70
N GLY A 159 -4.36 6.78 -5.90
CA GLY A 159 -4.09 5.40 -5.54
C GLY A 159 -4.06 4.46 -6.73
N LEU A 160 -4.75 4.76 -7.83
CA LEU A 160 -4.74 3.96 -9.05
C LEU A 160 -3.38 3.97 -9.75
N GLU A 161 -2.56 5.00 -9.52
CA GLU A 161 -1.17 5.03 -10.00
C GLU A 161 -0.25 4.08 -9.21
N LEU A 162 -0.69 3.64 -8.04
CA LEU A 162 0.02 2.66 -7.22
C LEU A 162 -0.41 1.25 -7.58
N LEU A 163 -1.72 0.97 -7.53
CA LEU A 163 -2.34 -0.27 -8.01
C LEU A 163 -3.71 0.06 -8.61
N GLY A 164 -3.81 -0.04 -9.93
CA GLY A 164 -5.02 0.23 -10.70
C GLY A 164 -5.70 -1.05 -11.20
N GLU A 165 -6.74 -0.91 -12.01
CA GLU A 165 -7.48 -2.04 -12.61
C GLU A 165 -6.58 -3.04 -13.34
N ARG A 166 -5.58 -2.55 -14.08
CA ARG A 166 -4.59 -3.39 -14.77
C ARG A 166 -3.77 -4.28 -13.83
N ASP A 167 -3.68 -3.91 -12.56
CA ASP A 167 -2.92 -4.61 -11.54
C ASP A 167 -3.84 -5.53 -10.69
N GLN A 168 -5.12 -5.69 -11.05
CA GLN A 168 -6.10 -6.44 -10.24
C GLN A 168 -5.68 -7.88 -9.92
N ALA A 169 -4.89 -8.51 -10.79
CA ALA A 169 -4.40 -9.87 -10.59
C ALA A 169 -3.40 -9.97 -9.43
N LEU A 170 -2.87 -8.85 -8.95
CA LEU A 170 -1.99 -8.76 -7.79
C LEU A 170 -2.76 -8.55 -6.48
N LEU A 171 -4.10 -8.53 -6.52
CA LEU A 171 -4.97 -8.41 -5.35
C LEU A 171 -5.50 -9.80 -4.95
N TYR A 172 -5.28 -10.18 -3.69
CA TYR A 172 -5.62 -11.50 -3.16
C TYR A 172 -7.14 -11.75 -3.11
N ASP A 173 -7.89 -10.77 -2.62
CA ASP A 173 -9.35 -10.81 -2.47
C ASP A 173 -10.04 -9.72 -3.30
N GLY A 174 -9.35 -9.23 -4.34
CA GLY A 174 -9.79 -8.09 -5.15
C GLY A 174 -9.65 -6.74 -4.45
N LEU A 175 -9.08 -6.68 -3.24
CA LEU A 175 -8.85 -5.45 -2.47
C LEU A 175 -7.42 -5.36 -1.90
N HIS A 176 -6.96 -6.41 -1.23
CA HIS A 176 -5.67 -6.45 -0.54
C HIS A 176 -4.56 -6.92 -1.49
N PRO A 177 -3.45 -6.18 -1.62
CA PRO A 177 -2.30 -6.65 -2.40
C PRO A 177 -1.73 -7.96 -1.84
N GLY A 178 -1.38 -8.89 -2.73
CA GLY A 178 -0.51 -10.01 -2.40
C GLY A 178 0.95 -9.57 -2.28
N GLY A 179 1.87 -10.51 -2.08
CA GLY A 179 3.31 -10.22 -1.97
C GLY A 179 3.88 -9.44 -3.16
N GLU A 180 3.57 -9.85 -4.39
CA GLU A 180 3.98 -9.12 -5.60
C GLU A 180 3.33 -7.74 -5.71
N GLY A 181 2.04 -7.64 -5.35
CA GLY A 181 1.32 -6.36 -5.32
C GLY A 181 1.92 -5.37 -4.32
N HIS A 182 2.32 -5.83 -3.13
CA HIS A 182 3.05 -5.02 -2.16
C HIS A 182 4.41 -4.56 -2.69
N GLY A 183 5.15 -5.45 -3.38
CA GLY A 183 6.40 -5.11 -4.05
C GLY A 183 6.23 -3.99 -5.06
N LEU A 184 5.32 -4.18 -6.02
CA LEU A 184 5.03 -3.22 -7.07
C LEU A 184 4.56 -1.87 -6.51
N MET A 185 3.66 -1.91 -5.52
CA MET A 185 3.16 -0.72 -4.85
C MET A 185 4.28 0.05 -4.14
N GLY A 186 5.17 -0.65 -3.44
CA GLY A 186 6.32 -0.05 -2.74
C GLY A 186 7.30 0.61 -3.70
N GLN A 187 7.63 -0.05 -4.81
CA GLN A 187 8.50 0.51 -5.86
C GLN A 187 7.89 1.74 -6.51
N ARG A 188 6.61 1.68 -6.90
CA ARG A 188 5.90 2.82 -7.52
C ARG A 188 5.82 4.01 -6.58
N PHE A 189 5.53 3.78 -5.29
CA PHE A 189 5.49 4.85 -4.30
C PHE A 189 6.87 5.45 -4.07
N ALA A 190 7.91 4.64 -3.89
CA ALA A 190 9.29 5.09 -3.73
C ALA A 190 9.72 6.01 -4.89
N ARG A 191 9.50 5.57 -6.13
CA ARG A 191 9.84 6.36 -7.32
C ARG A 191 9.09 7.69 -7.37
N LYS A 192 7.79 7.67 -7.08
CA LYS A 192 6.91 8.85 -7.21
C LYS A 192 7.10 9.87 -6.10
N GLU A 193 7.39 9.43 -4.88
CA GLU A 193 7.39 10.32 -3.70
C GLU A 193 8.77 10.55 -3.08
N PHE A 194 9.76 9.70 -3.39
CA PHE A 194 11.14 9.79 -2.89
C PHE A 194 12.21 9.87 -4.00
N GLY A 195 11.81 9.76 -5.28
CA GLY A 195 12.71 9.96 -6.42
C GLY A 195 13.19 11.42 -6.58
N PRO A 196 13.96 11.74 -7.63
CA PRO A 196 14.50 13.09 -7.86
C PRO A 196 13.45 14.22 -7.88
N GLY A 197 12.22 13.93 -8.33
CA GLY A 197 11.06 14.84 -8.27
C GLY A 197 10.02 14.49 -7.21
N GLY A 198 10.40 13.68 -6.22
CA GLY A 198 9.54 13.20 -5.15
C GLY A 198 9.08 14.33 -4.22
N ARG A 199 7.96 14.11 -3.51
CA ARG A 199 7.30 15.15 -2.71
C ARG A 199 7.58 15.02 -1.21
N LEU A 200 8.02 13.86 -0.74
CA LEU A 200 8.20 13.58 0.70
C LEU A 200 9.63 13.85 1.16
N ALA A 201 10.62 13.33 0.43
CA ALA A 201 12.03 13.65 0.61
C ALA A 201 12.73 13.44 -0.75
N PRO A 202 12.80 14.49 -1.59
CA PRO A 202 13.32 14.38 -2.95
C PRO A 202 14.75 13.83 -2.98
N GLY A 203 15.05 12.98 -3.98
CA GLY A 203 16.40 12.46 -4.24
C GLY A 203 16.88 11.34 -3.31
N ARG A 204 16.02 10.86 -2.39
CA ARG A 204 16.32 9.72 -1.52
C ARG A 204 16.38 8.39 -2.27
N LEU A 205 15.66 8.27 -3.38
CA LEU A 205 15.85 7.22 -4.36
C LEU A 205 16.70 7.75 -5.51
N SER A 206 17.87 7.13 -5.74
CA SER A 206 18.79 7.57 -6.81
C SER A 206 18.11 7.49 -8.19
N GLU A 207 18.52 8.37 -9.11
CA GLU A 207 17.99 8.37 -10.47
C GLU A 207 18.26 7.03 -11.20
N GLY A 208 19.44 6.43 -10.98
CA GLY A 208 19.77 5.10 -11.50
C GLY A 208 18.85 4.00 -10.96
N THR A 209 18.54 4.02 -9.66
CA THR A 209 17.57 3.08 -9.06
C THR A 209 16.16 3.33 -9.57
N ALA A 210 15.74 4.59 -9.69
CA ALA A 210 14.43 4.96 -10.22
C ALA A 210 14.24 4.48 -11.67
N GLN A 211 15.25 4.66 -12.52
CA GLN A 211 15.26 4.19 -13.90
C GLN A 211 15.29 2.66 -14.00
N ALA A 212 16.02 1.97 -13.11
CA ALA A 212 16.03 0.51 -13.06
C ALA A 212 14.64 -0.06 -12.73
N LEU A 213 13.94 0.53 -11.76
CA LEU A 213 12.56 0.17 -11.41
C LEU A 213 11.55 0.48 -12.51
N GLU A 214 11.83 1.43 -13.41
CA GLU A 214 11.02 1.68 -14.61
C GLU A 214 11.26 0.65 -15.71
N LYS A 215 12.50 0.18 -15.86
CA LYS A 215 12.90 -0.79 -16.88
C LYS A 215 12.54 -2.23 -16.50
N GLU A 216 12.36 -2.53 -15.22
CA GLU A 216 11.65 -3.71 -14.73
C GLU A 216 10.18 -3.61 -15.20
N LYS A 217 9.94 -3.93 -16.48
CA LYS A 217 8.60 -4.31 -16.96
C LYS A 217 8.10 -5.37 -16.00
N ALA A 218 6.88 -5.18 -15.48
CA ALA A 218 6.18 -6.22 -14.74
C ALA A 218 6.37 -7.53 -15.49
N ALA A 219 7.18 -8.43 -14.92
CA ALA A 219 7.29 -9.78 -15.45
C ALA A 219 5.84 -10.30 -15.58
N PRO A 220 5.52 -11.06 -16.65
CA PRO A 220 4.16 -11.55 -16.82
C PRO A 220 3.69 -12.17 -15.51
N ILE A 221 2.60 -11.62 -14.96
CA ILE A 221 2.02 -12.00 -13.68
C ILE A 221 1.82 -13.51 -13.73
N ARG A 222 2.66 -14.25 -13.01
CA ARG A 222 2.44 -15.68 -12.84
C ARG A 222 1.32 -15.75 -11.81
N LYS A 223 0.18 -16.34 -12.20
CA LYS A 223 -0.91 -16.59 -11.27
C LYS A 223 -0.40 -17.55 -10.20
N ASP A 224 0.06 -17.00 -9.09
CA ASP A 224 0.27 -17.75 -7.86
C ASP A 224 -1.14 -18.11 -7.35
N VAL A 225 -1.49 -19.38 -7.48
CA VAL A 225 -2.84 -19.88 -7.16
C VAL A 225 -3.00 -20.05 -5.65
N VAL A 226 -1.90 -20.21 -4.92
CA VAL A 226 -1.94 -20.39 -3.47
C VAL A 226 -0.68 -19.78 -2.88
N GLY A 227 -0.83 -18.88 -1.90
CA GLY A 227 0.20 -17.96 -1.41
C GLY A 227 1.54 -18.59 -0.97
N GLY A 228 2.46 -17.76 -0.49
CA GLY A 228 3.80 -18.23 -0.09
C GLY A 228 3.74 -19.18 1.12
N PHE A 229 4.06 -20.44 0.91
CA PHE A 229 4.24 -21.44 1.97
C PHE A 229 5.68 -21.45 2.45
N LEU A 230 5.90 -21.75 3.73
CA LEU A 230 7.21 -22.18 4.23
C LEU A 230 7.23 -23.70 4.30
N CYS A 231 8.22 -24.32 3.65
CA CYS A 231 8.46 -25.75 3.71
C CYS A 231 9.84 -26.01 4.30
N GLU A 232 9.98 -27.10 5.05
CA GLU A 232 11.26 -27.64 5.47
C GLU A 232 11.64 -28.75 4.48
N VAL A 233 12.75 -28.54 3.76
CA VAL A 233 13.24 -29.51 2.77
C VAL A 233 14.28 -30.45 3.42
N PRO A 234 14.65 -31.57 2.77
CA PRO A 234 15.68 -32.46 3.29
C PRO A 234 16.96 -31.72 3.70
N GLY A 235 17.47 -32.02 4.90
CA GLY A 235 18.57 -31.29 5.52
C GLY A 235 18.14 -30.15 6.47
N GLY A 236 16.84 -30.04 6.77
CA GLY A 236 16.32 -29.09 7.77
C GLY A 236 16.29 -27.63 7.30
N MET A 237 16.48 -27.40 6.00
CA MET A 237 16.49 -26.05 5.44
C MET A 237 15.07 -25.55 5.24
N ARG A 238 14.77 -24.34 5.71
CA ARG A 238 13.52 -23.64 5.43
C ARG A 238 13.59 -22.93 4.10
N CYS A 239 12.56 -23.11 3.28
CA CYS A 239 12.46 -22.52 1.95
C CYS A 239 11.05 -21.97 1.73
N ARG A 240 10.97 -20.82 1.05
CA ARG A 240 9.69 -20.27 0.63
C ARG A 240 9.28 -20.91 -0.69
N MET A 241 8.04 -21.36 -0.71
CA MET A 241 7.44 -22.15 -1.77
C MET A 241 6.19 -21.42 -2.27
N VAL A 242 6.09 -21.24 -3.58
CA VAL A 242 4.99 -20.54 -4.23
C VAL A 242 4.30 -21.52 -5.16
N VAL A 243 2.98 -21.71 -5.01
CA VAL A 243 2.21 -22.64 -5.83
C VAL A 243 1.49 -21.88 -6.94
N ALA A 244 1.78 -22.25 -8.18
CA ALA A 244 1.24 -21.62 -9.37
C ALA A 244 0.68 -22.66 -10.35
N GLU A 245 -0.22 -22.22 -11.21
CA GLU A 245 -0.72 -23.05 -12.32
C GLU A 245 0.30 -23.05 -13.47
N VAL A 246 0.74 -24.23 -13.89
CA VAL A 246 1.70 -24.45 -14.97
C VAL A 246 1.16 -25.55 -15.88
N ASN A 247 0.93 -25.23 -17.16
CA ASN A 247 0.47 -26.17 -18.19
C ASN A 247 -0.79 -26.98 -17.80
N GLY A 248 -1.75 -26.35 -17.11
CA GLY A 248 -3.00 -27.00 -16.68
C GLY A 248 -2.88 -27.88 -15.43
N GLY A 249 -1.76 -27.82 -14.71
CA GLY A 249 -1.56 -28.47 -13.40
C GLY A 249 -0.96 -27.50 -12.37
N LEU A 250 -0.95 -27.89 -11.10
CA LEU A 250 -0.30 -27.10 -10.04
C LEU A 250 1.18 -27.50 -9.90
N ALA A 251 2.05 -26.51 -9.86
CA ALA A 251 3.47 -26.68 -9.57
C ALA A 251 3.91 -25.72 -8.47
N CYS A 252 4.86 -26.17 -7.66
CA CYS A 252 5.47 -25.37 -6.62
C CYS A 252 6.85 -24.92 -7.08
N LYS A 253 7.14 -23.63 -6.90
CA LYS A 253 8.43 -23.03 -7.18
C LYS A 253 9.03 -22.46 -5.90
N SER A 254 10.32 -22.74 -5.72
CA SER A 254 11.12 -22.16 -4.64
C SER A 254 11.53 -20.71 -4.96
N ASP A 255 11.74 -19.90 -3.93
CA ASP A 255 12.46 -18.62 -4.03
C ASP A 255 13.95 -18.78 -4.37
N ARG A 256 14.48 -20.00 -4.38
CA ARG A 256 15.81 -20.35 -4.87
C ARG A 256 15.78 -20.63 -6.38
N PRO A 257 16.41 -19.77 -7.21
CA PRO A 257 16.32 -19.86 -8.67
C PRO A 257 16.97 -21.12 -9.26
N GLU A 258 17.90 -21.75 -8.53
CA GLU A 258 18.59 -22.97 -8.93
C GLU A 258 17.75 -24.25 -8.73
N TRP A 259 16.61 -24.18 -8.02
CA TRP A 259 15.75 -25.33 -7.81
C TRP A 259 14.65 -25.40 -8.89
N PRO A 260 14.48 -26.56 -9.55
CA PRO A 260 13.43 -26.73 -10.53
C PRO A 260 12.05 -26.65 -9.86
N ALA A 261 11.02 -26.31 -10.65
CA ALA A 261 9.65 -26.38 -10.18
C ALA A 261 9.25 -27.84 -9.94
N SER A 262 8.62 -28.13 -8.80
CA SER A 262 8.17 -29.46 -8.44
C SER A 262 6.65 -29.57 -8.64
N PRO A 263 6.15 -30.63 -9.30
CA PRO A 263 4.71 -30.89 -9.38
C PRO A 263 4.07 -31.01 -8.00
N VAL A 264 2.84 -30.51 -7.85
CA VAL A 264 2.07 -30.62 -6.61
C VAL A 264 0.84 -31.48 -6.86
N HIS A 265 0.53 -32.35 -5.90
CA HIS A 265 -0.71 -33.12 -5.92
C HIS A 265 -1.67 -32.61 -4.84
N THR A 266 -2.97 -32.59 -5.15
CA THR A 266 -4.03 -32.23 -4.21
C THR A 266 -4.68 -33.48 -3.62
N ARG A 267 -5.02 -33.43 -2.32
CA ARG A 267 -5.90 -34.42 -1.68
C ARG A 267 -6.78 -33.69 -0.66
N GLY A 268 -8.04 -33.48 -1.01
CA GLY A 268 -8.91 -32.55 -0.27
C GLY A 268 -8.35 -31.12 -0.35
N ASP A 269 -8.31 -30.43 0.79
CA ASP A 269 -7.80 -29.05 0.91
C ASP A 269 -6.28 -28.97 1.15
N LEU A 270 -5.55 -30.07 0.96
CA LEU A 270 -4.12 -30.17 1.20
C LEU A 270 -3.31 -30.29 -0.10
N LEU A 271 -2.14 -29.65 -0.11
CA LEU A 271 -1.14 -29.70 -1.19
C LEU A 271 0.04 -30.56 -0.76
N PHE A 272 0.45 -31.51 -1.61
CA PHE A 272 1.56 -32.43 -1.36
C PHE A 272 2.67 -32.21 -2.38
N LEU A 273 3.88 -31.94 -1.88
CA LEU A 273 5.13 -31.90 -2.64
C LEU A 273 5.66 -33.33 -2.77
N ARG A 274 6.07 -33.74 -3.97
CA ARG A 274 6.85 -34.96 -4.19
C ARG A 274 8.34 -34.68 -4.11
#